data_AF-A0A4C1ZCZ8-F1
#
_entry.id   AF-A0A4C1ZCZ8-F1
#
_cell.length_a   1.000
_cell.length_b   1.000
_cell.length_c   1.000
_cell.angle_alpha   90.00
_cell.angle_beta   90.00
_cell.angle_gamma   90.00
#
_symmetry.space_group_name_H-M   'P 1'
#
loop_
_entity.id
_entity.type
_entity.pdbx_description
1 polymer ?
#
loop_
_entity_poly.entity_id
_entity_poly.type
_entity_poly.pdbx_seq_one_letter_code
_entity_poly.pdbx_strand_id
1 'polypeptide(L)'
;MRLRSTSPFADQQENAPRPYDVTYLNYSFSKSFDKVGFLKSIRPGRGKGDPKVTDIKALRYIPNGDVFFELKLTEEWTILPQRKSPVVAALPFDSLRNQHLTGRKVTKRKFDDLQY
;
A
#
# COMPACT_ATOMS: atom_id res chain seq x y z
N MET A 1 16.88 40.60 17.25
CA MET A 1 17.86 39.51 17.50
C MET A 1 17.06 38.27 17.91
N ARG A 2 16.93 37.25 17.03
CA ARG A 2 16.25 35.98 17.36
C ARG A 2 17.26 34.85 17.14
N LEU A 3 17.69 34.24 18.25
CA LEU A 3 18.56 33.07 18.26
C LEU A 3 17.74 31.87 17.76
N ARG A 4 18.13 31.30 16.62
CA ARG A 4 17.65 29.97 16.19
C ARG A 4 18.50 28.96 16.96
N SER A 5 17.90 28.20 17.87
CA SER A 5 18.55 27.02 18.43
C SER A 5 18.56 25.92 17.38
N THR A 6 19.68 25.80 16.67
CA THR A 6 19.98 24.62 15.86
C THR A 6 20.25 23.44 16.79
N SER A 7 19.68 22.29 16.44
CA SER A 7 19.92 21.01 17.12
C SER A 7 21.42 20.63 16.98
N PRO A 8 22.09 20.16 18.04
CA PRO A 8 23.53 19.82 18.01
C PRO A 8 23.87 18.59 17.15
N PHE A 9 22.88 17.95 16.53
CA PHE A 9 23.07 16.77 15.68
C PHE A 9 23.07 17.09 14.17
N ALA A 10 22.91 18.36 13.77
CA ALA A 10 22.69 18.73 12.37
C ALA A 10 23.97 19.12 11.59
N ASP A 11 25.10 19.39 12.24
CA ASP A 11 26.21 20.13 11.61
C ASP A 11 27.38 19.27 11.08
N GLN A 12 27.20 17.96 10.89
CA GLN A 12 28.30 17.08 10.45
C GLN A 12 28.18 16.55 9.01
N GLN A 13 27.20 16.98 8.21
CA GLN A 13 27.02 16.39 6.87
C GLN A 13 26.47 17.37 5.81
N GLU A 14 27.16 18.48 5.57
CA GLU A 14 26.67 19.48 4.59
C GLU A 14 27.28 19.39 3.17
N ASN A 15 28.28 18.54 2.89
CA ASN A 15 29.01 18.61 1.61
C ASN A 15 28.96 17.37 0.69
N ALA A 16 28.15 16.35 1.01
CA ALA A 16 27.93 15.21 0.11
C ALA A 16 26.60 15.35 -0.64
N PRO A 17 26.51 15.04 -1.95
CA PRO A 17 25.23 14.95 -2.64
C PRO A 17 24.37 13.92 -1.90
N ARG A 18 23.20 14.35 -1.43
CA ARG A 18 22.28 13.49 -0.68
C ARG A 18 21.91 12.32 -1.60
N PRO A 19 22.26 11.06 -1.26
CA PRO A 19 22.06 9.92 -2.17
C PRO A 19 20.60 9.49 -2.27
N TYR A 20 19.74 10.03 -1.41
CA TYR A 20 18.34 9.65 -1.31
C TYR A 20 17.44 10.88 -1.39
N ASP A 21 16.38 10.75 -2.18
CA ASP A 21 15.21 11.61 -2.09
C ASP A 21 14.30 11.07 -0.97
N VAL A 22 14.03 11.88 0.05
CA VAL A 22 13.30 11.47 1.25
C VAL A 22 12.00 12.25 1.34
N THR A 23 10.89 11.53 1.16
CA THR A 23 9.54 12.09 1.28
C THR A 23 8.87 11.56 2.54
N TYR A 24 8.51 12.46 3.45
CA TYR A 24 7.75 12.10 4.64
C TYR A 24 6.28 11.88 4.30
N LEU A 25 5.79 10.69 4.60
CA LEU A 25 4.37 10.36 4.44
C LEU A 25 3.55 11.06 5.53
N ASN A 26 2.38 11.57 5.15
CA ASN A 26 1.43 12.15 6.09
C ASN A 26 0.06 11.46 5.97
N TYR A 27 -0.93 11.93 6.73
CA TYR A 27 -2.26 11.31 6.79
C TYR A 27 -3.00 11.26 5.42
N SER A 28 -2.60 12.08 4.44
CA SER A 28 -3.18 12.09 3.09
C SER A 28 -2.68 10.96 2.20
N PHE A 29 -1.57 10.31 2.58
CA PHE A 29 -1.03 9.15 1.88
C PHE A 29 -1.90 7.91 2.08
N SER A 30 -2.38 7.68 3.31
CA SER A 30 -3.20 6.52 3.64
C SER A 30 -4.60 6.65 3.04
N LYS A 31 -4.99 5.72 2.16
CA LYS A 31 -6.30 5.67 1.50
C LYS A 31 -7.21 4.60 2.12
N SER A 32 -8.51 4.83 2.06
CA SER A 32 -9.54 3.87 2.43
C SER A 32 -9.91 3.00 1.23
N PHE A 33 -9.91 1.68 1.43
CA PHE A 33 -10.29 0.68 0.43
C PHE A 33 -11.63 0.01 0.74
N ASP A 34 -12.37 0.53 1.72
CA ASP A 34 -13.70 0.04 2.14
C ASP A 34 -14.73 0.03 1.02
N LYS A 35 -14.59 0.96 0.07
CA LYS A 35 -15.45 1.10 -1.12
C LYS A 35 -14.75 0.67 -2.41
N VAL A 36 -13.79 -0.24 -2.35
CA VAL A 36 -13.10 -0.76 -3.53
C VAL A 36 -13.43 -2.24 -3.69
N GLY A 37 -13.68 -2.66 -4.93
CA GLY A 37 -13.93 -4.07 -5.24
C GLY A 37 -12.70 -4.92 -4.90
N PHE A 38 -12.89 -5.97 -4.12
CA PHE A 38 -11.82 -6.90 -3.77
C PHE A 38 -12.18 -8.33 -4.17
N LEU A 39 -11.14 -9.12 -4.41
CA LEU A 39 -11.23 -10.57 -4.49
C LEU A 39 -11.00 -11.15 -3.10
N LYS A 40 -11.94 -11.97 -2.62
CA LYS A 40 -11.83 -12.61 -1.30
C LYS A 40 -10.69 -13.63 -1.22
N SER A 41 -10.27 -14.16 -2.37
CA SER A 41 -9.23 -15.18 -2.48
C SER A 41 -8.56 -15.09 -3.84
N ILE A 42 -7.28 -15.45 -3.88
CA ILE A 42 -6.50 -15.61 -5.12
C ILE A 42 -6.37 -17.08 -5.53
N ARG A 43 -7.16 -17.98 -4.96
CA ARG A 43 -7.04 -19.43 -5.23
C ARG A 43 -7.46 -19.77 -6.66
N PRO A 44 -6.63 -20.49 -7.44
CA PRO A 44 -6.94 -20.85 -8.82
C PRO A 44 -8.10 -21.83 -8.96
N GLY A 45 -8.19 -22.85 -8.10
CA GLY A 45 -9.34 -23.77 -8.09
C GLY A 45 -9.91 -24.00 -6.69
N ARG A 46 -10.99 -24.78 -6.57
CA ARG A 46 -11.77 -24.92 -5.32
C ARG A 46 -11.80 -26.35 -4.80
N GLY A 47 -11.77 -27.34 -5.69
CA GLY A 47 -11.89 -28.76 -5.40
C GLY A 47 -10.60 -29.41 -4.91
N LYS A 48 -10.71 -30.71 -4.63
CA LYS A 48 -9.57 -31.60 -4.35
C LYS A 48 -8.90 -31.95 -5.68
N GLY A 49 -7.58 -31.79 -5.77
CA GLY A 49 -6.82 -31.97 -7.01
C GLY A 49 -6.64 -30.68 -7.83
N ASP A 50 -7.42 -29.64 -7.53
CA ASP A 50 -7.27 -28.33 -8.16
C ASP A 50 -6.00 -27.61 -7.71
N PRO A 51 -5.44 -26.71 -8.56
CA PRO A 51 -4.29 -25.90 -8.21
C PRO A 51 -4.59 -24.98 -7.02
N LYS A 52 -3.59 -24.85 -6.14
CA LYS A 52 -3.62 -24.07 -4.92
C LYS A 52 -2.94 -22.73 -5.12
N VAL A 53 -3.10 -21.84 -4.15
CA VAL A 53 -2.42 -20.52 -4.14
C VAL A 53 -0.90 -20.68 -4.25
N THR A 54 -0.33 -21.72 -3.63
CA THR A 54 1.10 -22.01 -3.66
C THR A 54 1.65 -22.41 -5.02
N ASP A 55 0.76 -22.81 -5.94
CA ASP A 55 1.15 -23.27 -7.28
C ASP A 55 1.23 -22.09 -8.26
N ILE A 56 0.75 -20.90 -7.87
CA ILE A 56 0.80 -19.69 -8.68
C ILE A 56 2.26 -19.23 -8.81
N LYS A 57 2.69 -18.96 -10.04
CA LYS A 57 4.02 -18.41 -10.34
C LYS A 57 3.98 -16.91 -10.59
N ALA A 58 2.92 -16.42 -11.21
CA ALA A 58 2.76 -15.00 -11.49
C ALA A 58 1.29 -14.58 -11.40
N LEU A 59 1.08 -13.31 -11.04
CA LEU A 59 -0.21 -12.63 -11.05
C LEU A 59 -0.10 -11.37 -11.89
N ARG A 60 -1.13 -11.11 -12.70
CA ARG A 60 -1.24 -9.89 -13.50
C ARG A 60 -2.55 -9.18 -13.18
N TYR A 61 -2.43 -7.95 -12.72
CA TYR A 61 -3.55 -7.07 -12.40
C TYR A 61 -3.79 -6.13 -13.58
N ILE A 62 -5.03 -6.05 -14.06
CA ILE A 62 -5.42 -5.17 -15.16
C ILE A 62 -6.29 -4.02 -14.61
N PRO A 63 -6.24 -2.79 -15.17
CA PRO A 63 -7.03 -1.65 -14.69
C PRO A 63 -8.55 -1.87 -14.63
N ASN A 64 -9.09 -2.82 -15.40
CA ASN A 64 -10.51 -3.22 -15.33
C ASN A 64 -10.85 -4.05 -14.06
N GLY A 65 -9.85 -4.32 -13.22
CA GLY A 65 -9.94 -5.09 -11.98
C GLY A 65 -9.90 -6.60 -12.18
N ASP A 66 -9.68 -7.09 -13.40
CA ASP A 66 -9.42 -8.52 -13.62
C ASP A 66 -8.03 -8.89 -13.16
N VAL A 67 -7.92 -10.10 -12.62
CA VAL A 67 -6.67 -10.68 -12.15
C VAL A 67 -6.44 -11.95 -12.94
N PHE A 68 -5.29 -12.03 -13.59
CA PHE A 68 -4.85 -13.21 -14.30
C PHE A 68 -3.76 -13.90 -13.50
N PHE A 69 -3.62 -15.21 -13.71
CA PHE A 69 -2.59 -16.02 -13.07
C PHE A 69 -1.95 -16.97 -14.08
N GLU A 70 -0.72 -17.38 -13.76
CA GLU A 70 0.01 -18.45 -14.44
C GLU A 70 0.48 -19.47 -13.41
N LEU A 71 0.37 -20.76 -13.74
CA LEU A 71 0.95 -21.86 -12.94
C LEU A 71 2.34 -22.25 -13.45
N LYS A 72 2.63 -21.97 -14.72
CA LYS A 72 3.95 -22.10 -15.34
C LYS A 72 4.21 -20.87 -16.21
N LEU A 73 5.45 -20.40 -16.21
CA LEU A 73 5.89 -19.20 -16.94
C LEU A 73 5.78 -19.31 -18.48
N THR A 74 5.49 -20.50 -19.01
CA THR A 74 5.35 -20.78 -20.44
C THR A 74 3.89 -20.92 -20.88
N GLU A 75 2.94 -20.97 -19.93
CA GLU A 75 1.51 -21.11 -20.21
C GLU A 75 0.85 -19.74 -20.44
N GLU A 76 -0.34 -19.74 -21.04
CA GLU A 76 -1.10 -18.51 -21.27
C GLU A 76 -1.75 -18.00 -19.98
N TRP A 77 -1.78 -16.67 -19.82
CA TRP A 77 -2.47 -15.99 -18.73
C TRP A 77 -3.94 -16.42 -18.65
N THR A 78 -4.32 -17.02 -17.53
CA THR A 78 -5.72 -17.42 -17.30
C THR A 78 -6.38 -16.46 -16.32
N ILE A 79 -7.63 -16.08 -16.59
CA ILE A 79 -8.39 -15.23 -15.65
C ILE A 79 -8.67 -16.01 -14.36
N LEU A 80 -8.46 -15.37 -13.21
CA LEU A 80 -8.69 -15.97 -11.92
C LEU A 80 -10.20 -16.20 -11.71
N PRO A 81 -10.66 -17.44 -11.44
CA PRO A 81 -12.08 -17.77 -11.41
C PRO A 81 -12.72 -17.42 -10.05
N GLN A 82 -12.70 -16.13 -9.71
CA GLN A 82 -13.20 -15.63 -8.44
C GLN A 82 -14.19 -14.48 -8.66
N ARG A 83 -15.29 -14.52 -7.92
CA ARG A 83 -16.30 -13.47 -7.95
C ARG A 83 -15.75 -12.24 -7.22
N LYS A 84 -15.73 -11.10 -7.92
CA LYS A 84 -15.44 -9.79 -7.31
C LYS A 84 -16.54 -9.43 -6.31
N SER A 85 -16.17 -8.79 -5.20
CA SER A 85 -17.17 -8.22 -4.29
C SER A 85 -18.05 -7.22 -5.05
N PRO A 86 -19.36 -7.12 -4.74
CA PRO A 86 -20.28 -6.21 -5.43
C PRO A 86 -19.99 -4.73 -5.18
N VAL A 87 -19.02 -4.42 -4.32
CA VAL A 87 -18.71 -3.06 -3.88
C VAL A 87 -17.76 -2.40 -4.89
N VAL A 88 -18.35 -1.63 -5.81
CA VAL A 88 -17.77 -0.47 -6.54
C VAL A 88 -16.67 -0.77 -7.58
N ALA A 89 -16.68 0.03 -8.65
CA ALA A 89 -15.71 0.03 -9.75
C ALA A 89 -14.27 0.26 -9.26
N ALA A 90 -13.29 -0.25 -10.01
CA ALA A 90 -11.88 0.05 -9.79
C ALA A 90 -11.65 1.57 -9.96
N LEU A 91 -11.16 2.22 -8.91
CA LEU A 91 -10.81 3.64 -8.93
C LEU A 91 -9.28 3.79 -8.87
N PRO A 92 -8.69 4.80 -9.53
CA PRO A 92 -7.30 5.17 -9.34
C PRO A 92 -7.01 5.50 -7.86
N PHE A 93 -5.79 5.20 -7.40
CA PHE A 93 -5.38 5.43 -6.00
C PHE A 93 -5.59 6.88 -5.54
N ASP A 94 -5.30 7.84 -6.40
CA ASP A 94 -5.45 9.27 -6.09
C ASP A 94 -6.92 9.70 -5.93
N SER A 95 -7.84 8.95 -6.54
CA SER A 95 -9.28 9.16 -6.42
C SER A 95 -9.88 8.52 -5.16
N LEU A 96 -9.09 7.72 -4.41
CA LEU A 96 -9.55 7.12 -3.17
C LEU A 96 -9.64 8.16 -2.04
N ARG A 97 -10.65 7.99 -1.19
CA ARG A 97 -10.80 8.80 0.02
C ARG A 97 -9.63 8.52 0.97
N ASN A 98 -9.10 9.55 1.63
CA ASN A 98 -8.13 9.37 2.70
C ASN A 98 -8.75 8.57 3.86
N GLN A 99 -7.99 7.61 4.40
CA GLN A 99 -8.37 6.82 5.56
C GLN A 99 -8.57 7.72 6.80
N HIS A 100 -7.79 8.78 6.90
CA HIS A 100 -7.90 9.80 7.93
C HIS A 100 -8.08 11.17 7.27
N LEU A 101 -9.02 11.96 7.76
CA LEU A 101 -9.27 13.32 7.24
C LEU A 101 -8.18 14.30 7.69
N THR A 102 -7.59 14.06 8.85
CA THR A 102 -6.58 14.91 9.48
C THR A 102 -5.55 14.06 10.21
N GLY A 103 -4.38 14.65 10.46
CA GLY A 103 -3.35 14.05 11.30
C GLY A 103 -3.86 13.85 12.73
N ARG A 104 -3.65 12.67 13.30
CA ARG A 104 -3.98 12.42 14.70
C ARG A 104 -3.11 13.28 15.60
N LYS A 105 -3.74 14.08 16.46
CA LYS A 105 -3.01 14.86 17.45
C LYS A 105 -2.36 13.93 18.47
N VAL A 106 -1.07 14.12 18.72
CA VAL A 106 -0.39 13.47 19.83
C VAL A 106 -0.85 14.16 21.11
N THR A 107 -1.33 13.38 22.08
CA THR A 107 -1.71 13.93 23.38
C THR A 107 -0.46 14.34 24.15
N LYS A 108 -0.57 15.33 25.05
CA LYS A 108 0.57 15.77 25.86
C LYS A 108 1.24 14.60 26.58
N ARG A 109 0.45 13.75 27.25
CA ARG A 109 0.96 12.54 27.91
C ARG A 109 1.75 11.64 26.95
N LYS A 110 1.18 11.30 25.78
CA LYS A 110 1.88 10.47 24.79
C LYS A 110 3.16 11.14 24.29
N PHE A 111 3.14 12.47 24.13
CA PHE A 111 4.33 13.21 23.73
C PHE A 111 5.42 13.11 24.80
N ASP A 112 5.07 13.33 26.07
CA ASP A 112 5.97 13.24 27.23
C ASP A 112 6.55 11.81 27.35
N ASP A 113 5.71 10.78 27.19
CA ASP A 113 6.12 9.36 27.18
C ASP A 113 7.08 9.00 26.04
N LEU A 114 7.12 9.80 24.95
CA LEU A 114 8.00 9.56 23.79
C LEU A 114 9.34 10.30 23.87
N GLN A 115 9.55 11.15 24.88
CA GLN A 115 10.80 11.90 25.05
C GLN A 115 11.86 11.13 25.88
N TYR A 116 11.49 10.04 26.55
CA TYR A 116 12.34 9.28 27.47
C TYR A 116 12.46 7.80 27.09
#